data_AF-A0A344UFG4-F1
#
_entry.id   AF-A0A344UFG4-F1
#
_cell.length_a   1.000
_cell.length_b   1.000
_cell.length_c   1.000
_cell.angle_alpha   90.00
_cell.angle_beta   90.00
_cell.angle_gamma   90.00
#
_symmetry.space_group_name_H-M   'P 1'
#
loop_
_entity.id
_entity.type
_entity.pdbx_description
1 polymer ?
#
loop_
_entity_poly.entity_id
_entity_poly.type
_entity_poly.pdbx_seq_one_letter_code
_entity_poly.pdbx_strand_id
1 'polypeptide(L)'
;MRYCTLADLQLAIPQATLTQLTNDAPADYSVAPEPNLAVVEEAVRQAEELVDAHLRGRYVLPLVTVPSVIKDNTVNLARHWLYARRPEGNELPDAVTRTYKAALQILESIRDGKLTIGLPTGEAAPEPGEVRVRARRQLFSASMLERYR
;
A
#
# COMPACT_ATOMS: atom_id res chain seq x y z
N MET A 1 10.82 6.92 -1.40
CA MET A 1 10.53 7.78 -2.59
C MET A 1 9.32 8.64 -2.25
N ARG A 2 9.20 9.87 -2.78
CA ARG A 2 8.02 10.68 -2.51
C ARG A 2 6.77 10.15 -3.21
N TYR A 3 5.81 9.63 -2.44
CA TYR A 3 4.56 9.07 -2.98
C TYR A 3 3.36 9.99 -2.77
N CYS A 4 3.37 10.81 -1.74
CA CYS A 4 2.33 11.79 -1.47
C CYS A 4 2.93 13.17 -1.15
N THR A 5 2.11 14.20 -1.33
CA THR A 5 2.47 15.59 -1.06
C THR A 5 1.60 16.17 0.06
N LEU A 6 2.00 17.33 0.59
CA LEU A 6 1.17 18.11 1.53
C LEU A 6 -0.25 18.35 0.95
N ALA A 7 -0.34 18.66 -0.34
CA ALA A 7 -1.62 18.92 -1.00
C ALA A 7 -2.54 17.69 -0.98
N ASP A 8 -1.99 16.49 -1.17
CA ASP A 8 -2.76 15.25 -1.09
C ASP A 8 -3.30 15.01 0.34
N LEU A 9 -2.51 15.37 1.36
CA LEU A 9 -2.95 15.29 2.76
C LEU A 9 -4.02 16.33 3.09
N GLN A 10 -3.91 17.55 2.56
CA GLN A 10 -4.92 18.62 2.72
C GLN A 10 -6.25 18.28 2.03
N LEU A 11 -6.24 17.47 0.97
CA LEU A 11 -7.46 16.93 0.37
C LEU A 11 -8.11 15.85 1.24
N ALA A 12 -7.32 15.08 2.00
CA ALA A 12 -7.80 13.98 2.82
C ALA A 12 -8.16 14.39 4.26
N ILE A 13 -7.59 15.48 4.76
CA ILE A 13 -7.74 15.97 6.14
C ILE A 13 -8.01 17.48 6.10
N PRO A 14 -9.06 17.97 6.77
CA PRO A 14 -9.31 19.41 6.89
C PRO A 14 -8.10 20.15 7.47
N GLN A 15 -7.77 21.32 6.91
CA GLN A 15 -6.58 22.10 7.32
C GLN A 15 -6.53 22.39 8.82
N ALA A 16 -7.68 22.69 9.44
CA ALA A 16 -7.77 22.93 10.89
C ALA A 16 -7.35 21.69 11.70
N THR A 17 -7.84 20.51 11.30
CA THR A 17 -7.48 19.24 11.92
C THR A 17 -6.02 18.89 11.68
N LEU A 18 -5.52 19.08 10.46
CA LEU A 18 -4.10 18.83 10.15
C LEU A 18 -3.20 19.68 11.03
N THR A 19 -3.51 20.97 11.17
CA THR A 19 -2.77 21.90 12.02
C THR A 19 -2.79 21.45 13.48
N GLN A 20 -3.94 21.03 13.98
CA GLN A 20 -4.08 20.49 15.33
C GLN A 20 -3.26 19.20 15.52
N LEU A 21 -3.23 18.30 14.54
CA LEU A 21 -2.47 17.05 14.63
C LEU A 21 -0.95 17.25 14.55
N THR A 22 -0.49 18.31 13.89
CA THR A 22 0.93 18.60 13.69
C THR A 22 1.51 19.52 14.77
N ASN A 23 0.71 20.41 15.33
CA ASN A 23 1.16 21.40 16.30
C ASN A 23 0.80 20.93 17.72
N ASP A 24 1.83 20.59 18.49
CA ASP A 24 1.67 20.17 19.88
C ASP A 24 1.69 21.36 20.86
N ALA A 25 2.17 22.52 20.40
CA ALA A 25 2.19 23.76 21.16
C ALA A 25 0.79 24.41 21.26
N PRO A 26 0.48 25.17 22.33
CA PRO A 26 -0.73 25.96 22.39
C PRO A 26 -0.77 26.90 21.19
N ALA A 27 -1.88 26.90 20.46
CA ALA A 27 -2.05 27.72 19.27
C ALA A 27 -1.83 29.20 19.63
N ASP A 28 -0.87 29.84 18.97
CA ASP A 28 -0.74 31.29 19.01
C ASP A 28 -1.90 31.87 18.19
N TYR A 29 -2.89 32.46 18.88
CA TYR A 29 -4.06 33.04 18.24
C TYR A 29 -3.75 34.28 17.38
N SER A 30 -2.50 34.78 17.42
CA SER A 30 -2.06 35.93 16.62
C SER A 30 -1.60 35.56 15.20
N VAL A 31 -1.35 34.28 14.92
CA VAL A 31 -0.88 33.79 13.62
C VAL A 31 -1.92 32.86 13.01
N ALA A 32 -2.08 32.92 11.68
CA ALA A 32 -2.94 31.97 10.98
C ALA A 32 -2.48 30.54 11.29
N PRO A 33 -3.39 29.62 11.63
CA PRO A 33 -3.02 28.24 11.97
C PRO A 33 -2.46 27.54 10.74
N GLU A 34 -1.13 27.42 10.69
CA GLU A 34 -0.39 26.67 9.67
C GLU A 34 0.10 25.32 10.23
N PRO A 35 0.04 24.24 9.43
CA PRO A 35 0.53 22.94 9.84
C PRO A 35 2.06 22.93 9.95
N ASN A 36 2.60 22.31 11.01
CA ASN A 36 4.03 22.10 11.15
C ASN A 36 4.52 21.10 10.09
N LEU A 37 5.20 21.65 9.07
CA LEU A 37 5.70 20.90 7.93
C LEU A 37 6.68 19.79 8.34
N ALA A 38 7.51 19.99 9.36
CA ALA A 38 8.48 18.97 9.78
C ALA A 38 7.79 17.69 10.28
N VAL A 39 6.66 17.84 10.99
CA VAL A 39 5.86 16.69 11.47
C VAL A 39 5.15 16.00 10.31
N VAL A 40 4.62 16.77 9.36
CA VAL A 40 4.01 16.21 8.15
C VAL A 40 5.02 15.42 7.34
N GLU A 41 6.21 15.99 7.13
CA GLU A 41 7.30 15.37 6.39
C GLU A 41 7.74 14.05 7.01
N GLU A 42 7.85 13.98 8.35
CA GLU A 42 8.16 12.74 9.05
C GLU A 42 7.02 11.71 8.94
N ALA A 43 5.75 12.13 9.03
CA ALA A 43 4.61 11.25 8.85
C ALA A 43 4.60 10.61 7.45
N VAL A 44 4.86 11.43 6.44
CA VAL A 44 4.96 10.99 5.04
C VAL A 44 6.16 10.05 4.87
N ARG A 45 7.33 10.39 5.43
CA ARG A 45 8.53 9.55 5.36
C ARG A 45 8.29 8.15 5.92
N GLN A 46 7.62 8.05 7.07
CA GLN A 46 7.26 6.78 7.72
C GLN A 46 6.30 5.96 6.85
N ALA A 47 5.28 6.60 6.28
CA ALA A 47 4.33 5.96 5.39
C ALA A 47 5.00 5.45 4.11
N GLU A 48 5.89 6.25 3.52
CA GLU A 48 6.66 5.90 2.32
C GLU A 48 7.60 4.72 2.56
N GLU A 49 8.27 4.68 3.70
CA GLU A 49 9.16 3.58 4.08
C GLU A 49 8.40 2.26 4.23
N LEU A 50 7.20 2.29 4.82
CA LEU A 50 6.33 1.13 4.94
C LEU A 50 5.88 0.62 3.56
N VAL A 51 5.43 1.53 2.69
CA VAL A 51 5.04 1.20 1.31
C VAL A 51 6.23 0.60 0.55
N ASP A 52 7.40 1.24 0.62
CA ASP A 52 8.63 0.76 -0.01
C ASP A 52 9.00 -0.65 0.47
N ALA A 53 8.82 -0.95 1.77
CA ALA A 53 9.08 -2.28 2.32
C ALA A 53 8.16 -3.36 1.71
N HIS A 54 6.87 -3.07 1.49
CA HIS A 54 5.95 -4.00 0.85
C HIS A 54 6.21 -4.16 -0.65
N LEU A 55 6.65 -3.10 -1.33
CA LEU A 55 6.90 -3.11 -2.78
C LEU A 55 8.24 -3.75 -3.16
N ARG A 56 9.27 -3.62 -2.34
CA ARG A 56 10.65 -4.09 -2.63
C ARG A 56 10.74 -5.58 -2.94
N GLY A 57 9.80 -6.39 -2.44
CA GLY A 57 9.74 -7.82 -2.73
C GLY A 57 9.33 -8.16 -4.17
N ARG A 58 8.72 -7.22 -4.90
CA ARG A 58 8.11 -7.49 -6.22
C ARG A 58 8.47 -6.46 -7.29
N TYR A 59 8.70 -5.21 -6.92
CA TYR A 59 8.96 -4.12 -7.87
C TYR A 59 10.35 -3.55 -7.65
N VAL A 60 10.99 -3.13 -8.75
CA VAL A 60 12.23 -2.37 -8.69
C VAL A 60 11.90 -0.94 -8.25
N LEU A 61 12.53 -0.50 -7.17
CA LEU A 61 12.42 0.85 -6.63
C LEU A 61 13.67 1.66 -7.03
N PRO A 62 13.55 2.95 -7.37
CA PRO A 62 12.32 3.77 -7.38
C PRO A 62 11.34 3.45 -8.52
N LEU A 63 10.03 3.59 -8.27
CA LEU A 63 9.01 3.42 -9.30
C LEU A 63 9.13 4.54 -10.35
N VAL A 64 8.92 4.21 -11.64
CA VAL A 64 8.99 5.18 -12.74
C VAL A 64 7.80 6.15 -12.71
N THR A 65 6.61 5.62 -12.43
CA THR A 65 5.38 6.40 -12.23
C THR A 65 4.71 5.93 -10.95
N VAL A 66 4.20 6.87 -10.16
CA VAL A 66 3.48 6.56 -8.92
C VAL A 66 2.00 6.32 -9.25
N PRO A 67 1.49 5.09 -9.12
CA PRO A 67 0.09 4.82 -9.41
C PRO A 67 -0.80 5.42 -8.31
N SER A 68 -2.03 5.82 -8.68
CA SER A 68 -2.99 6.44 -7.74
C SER A 68 -3.23 5.58 -6.50
N VAL A 69 -3.32 4.26 -6.67
CA VAL A 69 -3.48 3.30 -5.56
C VAL A 69 -2.36 3.46 -4.53
N ILE A 70 -1.10 3.58 -4.95
CA ILE A 70 0.03 3.73 -4.02
C ILE A 70 -0.02 5.08 -3.31
N LYS A 71 -0.38 6.14 -4.03
CA LYS A 71 -0.58 7.47 -3.45
C LYS A 71 -1.65 7.45 -2.37
N ASP A 72 -2.82 6.88 -2.66
CA ASP A 72 -3.96 6.84 -1.72
C ASP A 72 -3.64 6.00 -0.48
N ASN A 73 -2.94 4.87 -0.64
CA ASN A 73 -2.47 4.07 0.47
C ASN A 73 -1.48 4.85 1.35
N THR A 74 -0.50 5.54 0.75
CA THR A 74 0.48 6.36 1.48
C THR A 74 -0.21 7.47 2.27
N VAL A 75 -1.21 8.15 1.69
CA VAL A 75 -2.02 9.18 2.37
C VAL A 75 -2.76 8.61 3.57
N ASN A 76 -3.39 7.43 3.44
CA ASN A 76 -4.11 6.79 4.54
C ASN A 76 -3.17 6.36 5.69
N LEU A 77 -1.97 5.86 5.37
CA LEU A 77 -0.95 5.52 6.35
C LEU A 77 -0.42 6.76 7.08
N ALA A 78 -0.08 7.82 6.35
CA ALA A 78 0.38 9.08 6.93
C ALA A 78 -0.70 9.71 7.82
N ARG A 79 -1.97 9.67 7.39
CA ARG A 79 -3.11 10.11 8.22
C ARG A 79 -3.15 9.36 9.55
N HIS A 80 -3.06 8.02 9.52
CA HIS A 80 -3.07 7.23 10.74
C HIS A 80 -1.91 7.61 11.67
N TRP A 81 -0.69 7.79 11.13
CA TRP A 81 0.47 8.18 11.93
C TRP A 81 0.24 9.53 12.63
N LEU A 82 -0.30 10.53 11.92
CA LEU A 82 -0.62 11.84 12.49
C LEU A 82 -1.64 11.75 13.64
N TYR A 83 -2.69 10.93 13.51
CA TYR A 83 -3.64 10.69 14.60
C TYR A 83 -3.02 9.93 15.78
N ALA A 84 -2.15 8.94 15.50
CA ALA A 84 -1.51 8.14 16.53
C ALA A 84 -0.52 8.93 17.42
N ARG A 85 -0.04 10.11 16.96
CA ARG A 85 0.82 10.99 17.76
C ARG A 85 0.15 11.56 19.02
N ARG A 86 -1.20 11.58 19.09
CA ARG A 86 -1.96 12.11 20.24
C ARG A 86 -2.65 10.98 21.01
N PRO A 87 -1.92 10.17 21.78
CA PRO A 87 -2.51 9.06 22.55
C PRO A 87 -3.43 9.53 23.70
N GLU A 88 -3.31 10.79 24.13
CA GLU A 88 -4.01 11.31 25.32
C GLU A 88 -5.39 11.95 25.05
N GLY A 89 -5.82 12.07 23.78
CA GLY A 89 -6.92 12.97 23.40
C GLY A 89 -8.30 12.34 23.08
N ASN A 90 -8.35 11.06 22.69
CA ASN A 90 -9.54 10.23 22.48
C ASN A 90 -9.10 8.95 21.75
N GLU A 91 -9.94 7.90 21.75
CA GLU A 91 -9.75 6.77 20.84
C GLU A 91 -9.67 7.27 19.39
N LEU A 92 -8.76 6.69 18.59
CA LEU A 92 -8.62 7.06 17.18
C LEU A 92 -9.98 6.87 16.48
N PRO A 93 -10.42 7.82 15.64
CA PRO A 93 -11.67 7.66 14.91
C PRO A 93 -11.70 6.34 14.13
N ASP A 94 -12.76 5.55 14.27
CA ASP A 94 -12.88 4.23 13.64
C ASP A 94 -12.62 4.27 12.14
N ALA A 95 -13.01 5.36 11.47
CA ALA A 95 -12.75 5.57 10.06
C ALA A 95 -11.25 5.56 9.73
N VAL A 96 -10.41 6.21 10.56
CA VAL A 96 -8.95 6.26 10.36
C VAL A 96 -8.37 4.87 10.56
N THR A 97 -8.72 4.18 11.64
CA THR A 97 -8.25 2.82 11.91
C THR A 97 -8.68 1.83 10.82
N ARG A 98 -9.93 1.93 10.34
CA ARG A 98 -10.44 1.10 9.24
C ARG A 98 -9.67 1.33 7.95
N THR A 99 -9.44 2.60 7.58
CA THR A 99 -8.69 2.94 6.36
C THR A 99 -7.23 2.53 6.43
N TYR A 100 -6.61 2.60 7.62
CA TYR A 100 -5.25 2.12 7.86
C TYR A 100 -5.16 0.61 7.62
N LYS A 101 -6.06 -0.17 8.23
CA LYS A 101 -6.13 -1.63 8.04
C LYS A 101 -6.39 -2.00 6.58
N ALA A 102 -7.31 -1.29 5.91
CA ALA A 102 -7.57 -1.51 4.49
C ALA A 102 -6.34 -1.22 3.63
N ALA A 103 -5.58 -0.17 3.95
CA ALA A 103 -4.37 0.17 3.22
C ALA A 103 -3.28 -0.91 3.37
N LEU A 104 -3.07 -1.40 4.60
CA LEU A 104 -2.17 -2.53 4.85
C LEU A 104 -2.58 -3.78 4.06
N GLN A 105 -3.88 -4.13 4.05
CA GLN A 105 -4.38 -5.29 3.31
C GLN A 105 -4.17 -5.15 1.80
N ILE A 106 -4.29 -3.94 1.25
CA ILE A 106 -4.00 -3.68 -0.17
C ILE A 106 -2.50 -3.87 -0.45
N LEU A 107 -1.62 -3.32 0.40
CA LEU A 107 -0.17 -3.47 0.27
C LEU A 107 0.28 -4.93 0.42
N GLU A 108 -0.33 -5.68 1.33
CA GLU A 108 -0.13 -7.13 1.44
C GLU A 108 -0.60 -7.88 0.19
N SER A 109 -1.77 -7.53 -0.33
CA SER A 109 -2.29 -8.13 -1.57
C SER A 109 -1.39 -7.86 -2.78
N ILE A 110 -0.77 -6.68 -2.83
CA ILE A 110 0.22 -6.31 -3.84
C ILE A 110 1.50 -7.14 -3.67
N ARG A 111 2.01 -7.23 -2.44
CA ARG A 111 3.20 -8.02 -2.09
C ARG A 111 3.01 -9.49 -2.46
N ASP A 112 1.85 -10.05 -2.12
CA ASP A 112 1.48 -11.44 -2.39
C ASP A 112 1.14 -11.69 -3.89
N GLY A 113 1.10 -10.64 -4.72
CA GLY A 113 0.83 -10.75 -6.15
C GLY A 113 -0.63 -10.94 -6.54
N LYS A 114 -1.57 -10.80 -5.59
CA LYS A 114 -3.01 -10.86 -5.85
C LYS A 114 -3.51 -9.60 -6.56
N LEU A 115 -2.83 -8.46 -6.34
CA LEU A 115 -3.15 -7.17 -6.96
C LEU A 115 -1.93 -6.64 -7.70
N THR A 116 -2.08 -6.35 -8.99
CA THR A 116 -1.01 -5.80 -9.82
C THR A 116 -1.25 -4.33 -10.06
N ILE A 117 -0.21 -3.50 -9.93
CA ILE A 117 -0.34 -2.03 -9.98
C ILE A 117 -0.27 -1.49 -11.42
N GLY A 118 -0.53 -2.33 -12.43
CA GLY A 118 -0.56 -1.96 -13.84
C GLY A 118 0.77 -1.46 -14.43
N LEU A 119 1.88 -1.59 -13.70
CA LEU A 119 3.21 -1.18 -14.17
C LEU A 119 3.86 -2.29 -15.02
N PRO A 120 4.52 -1.95 -16.14
CA PRO A 120 5.13 -2.93 -17.04
C PRO A 120 6.33 -3.66 -16.43
N THR A 121 6.92 -3.11 -15.36
CA THR A 121 8.10 -3.66 -14.66
C THR A 121 7.74 -4.61 -13.52
N GLY A 122 6.46 -4.72 -13.14
CA GLY A 122 6.03 -5.84 -12.34
C GLY A 122 5.90 -7.01 -13.28
N GLU A 123 6.81 -7.98 -13.22
CA GLU A 123 6.51 -9.30 -13.79
C GLU A 123 5.09 -9.64 -13.35
N ALA A 124 4.17 -9.72 -14.32
CA ALA A 124 2.85 -10.30 -14.07
C ALA A 124 3.12 -11.59 -13.32
N ALA A 125 2.41 -11.82 -12.21
CA ALA A 125 2.58 -13.04 -11.44
C ALA A 125 2.63 -14.18 -12.46
N PRO A 126 3.69 -15.03 -12.46
CA PRO A 126 3.84 -16.01 -13.52
C PRO A 126 2.51 -16.74 -13.60
N GLU A 127 1.88 -16.74 -14.78
CA GLU A 127 0.65 -17.49 -14.98
C GLU A 127 0.89 -18.87 -14.37
N PRO A 128 -0.06 -19.41 -13.57
CA PRO A 128 0.14 -20.68 -12.89
C PRO A 128 0.68 -21.68 -13.91
N GLY A 129 1.96 -22.04 -13.73
CA GLY A 129 2.79 -22.51 -14.84
C GLY A 129 2.10 -23.62 -15.60
N GLU A 130 2.06 -23.51 -16.93
CA GLU A 130 1.52 -24.57 -17.79
C GLU A 130 2.10 -25.91 -17.33
N VAL A 131 1.25 -26.77 -16.75
CA VAL A 131 1.65 -28.11 -16.37
C VAL A 131 1.85 -28.90 -17.66
N ARG A 132 3.07 -28.88 -18.18
CA ARG A 132 3.46 -29.67 -19.35
C ARG A 132 3.64 -31.11 -18.93
N VAL A 133 2.55 -31.88 -19.00
CA VAL A 133 2.59 -33.33 -18.79
C VAL A 133 3.18 -33.99 -20.02
N ARG A 134 4.41 -34.50 -19.92
CA ARG A 134 5.00 -35.36 -20.95
C ARG A 134 4.63 -36.81 -20.64
N ALA A 135 3.56 -37.30 -21.25
CA ALA A 135 3.22 -38.73 -21.18
C ALA A 135 4.18 -39.56 -22.06
N ARG A 136 4.65 -40.71 -21.56
CA ARG A 136 5.35 -41.71 -22.40
C ARG A 136 4.38 -42.29 -23.42
N ARG A 137 4.89 -42.60 -24.62
CA ARG A 137 4.14 -43.32 -25.65
C ARG A 137 3.58 -44.62 -25.05
N GLN A 138 2.26 -44.79 -25.10
CA GLN A 138 1.61 -46.00 -24.58
C GLN A 138 2.12 -47.22 -25.35
N LEU A 139 2.69 -48.19 -24.62
CA LEU A 139 3.13 -49.47 -25.18
C LEU A 139 1.97 -50.47 -25.33
N PHE A 140 0.94 -50.33 -24.50
CA PHE A 140 -0.25 -51.17 -24.52
C PHE A 140 -1.46 -50.29 -24.82
N SER A 141 -1.97 -50.38 -26.05
CA SER A 141 -3.25 -49.76 -26.41
C SER A 141 -4.41 -50.59 -25.86
N ALA A 142 -5.58 -49.97 -25.68
CA ALA A 142 -6.80 -50.68 -25.26
C ALA A 142 -7.10 -51.89 -26.16
N SER A 143 -6.89 -51.73 -27.47
CA SER A 143 -7.04 -52.80 -28.49
C SER A 143 -6.02 -53.95 -28.39
N MET A 144 -4.94 -53.79 -27.63
CA MET A 144 -3.98 -54.86 -27.37
C MET A 144 -4.42 -55.70 -26.16
N LEU A 145 -5.02 -55.06 -25.16
CA LEU A 145 -5.52 -55.73 -23.94
C LEU A 145 -6.79 -56.54 -24.20
N GLU A 146 -7.64 -56.10 -25.13
CA GLU A 146 -8.85 -56.84 -25.53
C GLU A 146 -8.56 -58.23 -26.14
N ARG A 147 -7.34 -58.47 -26.64
CA ARG A 147 -6.94 -59.76 -27.23
C ARG A 147 -6.60 -60.84 -26.21
N TYR A 148 -6.52 -60.49 -24.93
CA TYR A 148 -6.18 -61.41 -23.83
C TYR A 148 -7.38 -61.69 -22.91
N ARG A 149 -8.60 -61.39 -23.39
CA ARG A 149 -9.84 -61.61 -22.67
C ARG A 149 -10.62 -62.80 -23.21
#